data_AF-A0A521A1X2-F1
#
_entry.id   AF-A0A521A1X2-F1
#
_cell.length_a   1.000
_cell.length_b   1.000
_cell.length_c   1.000
_cell.angle_alpha   90.00
_cell.angle_beta   90.00
_cell.angle_gamma   90.00
#
_symmetry.space_group_name_H-M   'P 1'
#
loop_
_entity.id
_entity.type
_entity.pdbx_description
1 polymer ?
#
loop_
_entity_poly.entity_id
_entity_poly.type
_entity_poly.pdbx_seq_one_letter_code
_entity_poly.pdbx_strand_id
1 'polypeptide(L)'
;MKTFLIQIITFGALLGLSDVGVFSMADGSTDAMYLKFSTPQQSSLILGTSREAQGIKPEYLHQILDRDDVFNYAFQLPSSPYGEVYLNSISKKLKPNSKSGFFILDVNPWT
;
A
#
# COMPACT_ATOMS: atom_id res chain seq x y z
N MET A 1 -28.25 -20.10 -33.54
CA MET A 1 -28.49 -19.84 -32.10
C MET A 1 -27.66 -20.74 -31.19
N LYS A 2 -27.65 -22.08 -31.35
CA LYS A 2 -26.85 -22.99 -30.50
C LYS A 2 -25.35 -22.65 -30.44
N THR A 3 -24.72 -22.38 -31.58
CA THR A 3 -23.30 -22.01 -31.65
C THR A 3 -22.98 -20.73 -30.88
N PHE A 4 -23.83 -19.70 -31.03
CA PHE A 4 -23.71 -18.44 -30.31
C PHE A 4 -23.82 -18.65 -28.79
N LEU A 5 -24.79 -19.46 -28.34
CA LEU A 5 -24.97 -19.79 -26.92
C LEU A 5 -23.77 -20.55 -26.35
N ILE A 6 -23.19 -21.49 -27.12
CA ILE A 6 -21.99 -22.21 -26.69
C ILE A 6 -20.82 -21.25 -26.54
N GLN A 7 -20.58 -20.38 -27.53
CA GLN A 7 -19.47 -19.43 -27.50
C GLN A 7 -19.56 -18.46 -26.32
N ILE A 8 -20.74 -17.89 -26.05
CA ILE A 8 -20.90 -16.95 -24.94
C ILE A 8 -20.76 -17.64 -23.57
N ILE A 9 -21.26 -18.88 -23.43
CA ILE A 9 -21.10 -19.66 -22.20
C ILE A 9 -19.63 -20.02 -21.99
N THR A 10 -18.94 -20.50 -23.02
CA THR A 10 -17.51 -20.84 -22.93
C THR A 10 -16.68 -19.62 -22.56
N PHE A 11 -16.92 -18.47 -23.21
CA PHE A 11 -16.22 -17.23 -22.88
C PHE A 11 -16.49 -16.77 -21.44
N GLY A 12 -17.76 -16.77 -21.03
CA GLY A 12 -18.15 -16.41 -19.66
C GLY A 12 -17.58 -17.37 -18.62
N ALA A 13 -17.52 -18.67 -18.91
CA ALA A 13 -16.91 -19.66 -18.03
C ALA A 13 -15.40 -19.47 -17.90
N LEU A 14 -14.70 -19.16 -18.99
CA LEU A 14 -13.27 -18.87 -18.96
C LEU A 14 -12.97 -17.62 -18.12
N LEU A 15 -13.73 -16.54 -18.31
CA LEU A 15 -13.60 -15.34 -17.48
C LEU A 15 -13.92 -15.62 -16.01
N GLY A 16 -15.03 -16.32 -15.73
CA GLY A 16 -15.41 -16.65 -14.36
C GLY A 16 -14.37 -17.53 -13.65
N LEU A 17 -13.81 -18.52 -14.35
CA LEU A 17 -12.74 -19.36 -13.82
C LEU A 17 -11.44 -18.56 -13.59
N SER A 18 -11.09 -17.63 -14.50
CA SER A 18 -9.92 -16.78 -14.28
C SER A 18 -10.10 -15.86 -13.08
N ASP A 19 -11.29 -15.27 -12.91
CA ASP A 19 -11.59 -14.39 -11.78
C ASP A 19 -11.52 -15.16 -10.47
N VAL A 20 -12.19 -16.33 -10.39
CA VAL A 20 -12.11 -17.19 -9.20
C VAL A 20 -10.68 -17.59 -8.89
N GLY A 21 -9.89 -17.95 -9.92
CA GLY A 21 -8.48 -18.27 -9.75
C GLY A 21 -7.68 -17.11 -9.16
N VAL A 22 -7.75 -15.93 -9.78
CA VAL A 22 -7.01 -14.73 -9.34
C VAL A 22 -7.45 -14.28 -7.94
N PHE A 23 -8.75 -14.18 -7.69
CA PHE A 23 -9.24 -13.70 -6.39
C PHE A 23 -9.05 -14.73 -5.26
N SER A 24 -8.97 -16.03 -5.56
CA SER A 24 -8.61 -17.04 -4.55
C SER A 24 -7.18 -16.91 -4.04
N MET A 25 -6.32 -16.20 -4.79
CA MET A 25 -4.93 -15.91 -4.41
C MET A 25 -4.78 -14.61 -3.61
N ALA A 26 -5.87 -13.84 -3.40
CA ALA A 26 -5.80 -12.61 -2.63
C ALA A 26 -5.61 -12.90 -1.14
N ASP A 27 -4.44 -12.58 -0.61
CA ASP A 27 -4.02 -12.84 0.78
C ASP A 27 -4.04 -11.57 1.66
N GLY A 28 -4.60 -10.48 1.14
CA GLY A 28 -4.63 -9.17 1.80
C GLY A 28 -3.40 -8.29 1.52
N SER A 29 -2.40 -8.80 0.78
CA SER A 29 -1.23 -8.02 0.34
C SER A 29 -1.35 -7.46 -1.08
N THR A 30 -2.41 -7.84 -1.81
CA THR A 30 -2.61 -7.49 -3.22
C THR A 30 -2.76 -5.98 -3.46
N ASP A 31 -3.28 -5.22 -2.49
CA ASP A 31 -3.39 -3.76 -2.55
C ASP A 31 -2.42 -3.09 -1.57
N ALA A 32 -1.41 -2.42 -2.11
CA ALA A 32 -0.40 -1.70 -1.34
C ALA A 32 -0.98 -0.52 -0.52
N MET A 33 -2.10 0.07 -0.95
CA MET A 33 -2.78 1.10 -0.17
C MET A 33 -3.59 0.49 0.97
N TYR A 34 -4.26 -0.65 0.72
CA TYR A 34 -5.00 -1.36 1.76
C TYR A 34 -4.10 -1.71 2.96
N LEU A 35 -2.89 -2.20 2.70
CA LEU A 35 -1.90 -2.52 3.73
C LEU A 35 -1.55 -1.33 4.63
N LYS A 36 -1.64 -0.09 4.15
CA LYS A 36 -1.38 1.10 4.98
C LYS A 36 -2.42 1.24 6.09
N PHE A 37 -3.64 0.78 5.85
CA PHE A 37 -4.74 0.89 6.80
C PHE A 37 -4.99 -0.39 7.60
N SER A 38 -4.72 -1.57 7.01
CA SER A 38 -4.99 -2.87 7.63
C SER A 38 -3.85 -3.43 8.47
N THR A 39 -2.62 -2.91 8.33
CA THR A 39 -1.50 -3.32 9.18
C THR A 39 -1.51 -2.63 10.54
N PRO A 40 -0.84 -3.21 11.57
CA PRO A 40 -0.72 -2.59 12.88
C PRO A 40 -0.09 -1.19 12.84
N GLN A 41 -0.18 -0.49 13.97
CA GLN A 41 0.58 0.74 14.18
C GLN A 41 2.08 0.50 14.01
N GLN A 42 2.84 1.54 13.69
CA GLN A 42 4.26 1.50 13.34
C GLN A 42 5.07 2.49 14.19
N SER A 43 6.36 2.24 14.37
CA SER A 43 7.30 3.12 15.09
C SER A 43 8.12 4.01 14.16
N SER A 44 8.30 3.59 12.91
CA SER A 44 9.17 4.23 11.92
C SER A 44 8.45 4.35 10.59
N LEU A 45 8.37 5.56 10.03
CA LEU A 45 7.57 5.84 8.84
C LEU A 45 8.38 6.56 7.76
N ILE A 46 8.16 6.16 6.51
CA ILE A 46 8.48 6.96 5.33
C ILE A 46 7.20 7.72 4.95
N LEU A 47 7.29 9.04 4.87
CA LEU A 47 6.20 9.96 4.58
C LEU A 47 6.55 10.77 3.33
N GLY A 48 5.56 11.03 2.50
CA GLY A 48 5.77 11.68 1.21
C GLY A 48 4.71 11.34 0.19
N THR A 49 5.09 11.47 -1.07
CA THR A 49 4.23 11.28 -2.22
C THR A 49 4.49 9.96 -2.96
N SER A 50 4.05 9.87 -4.22
CA SER A 50 4.33 8.71 -5.09
C SER A 50 5.83 8.46 -5.28
N ARG A 51 6.65 9.51 -5.18
CA ARG A 51 8.12 9.41 -5.28
C ARG A 51 8.71 8.61 -4.14
N GLU A 52 8.31 8.87 -2.90
CA GLU A 52 8.80 8.16 -1.72
C GLU A 52 8.15 6.78 -1.63
N ALA A 53 6.89 6.66 -2.03
CA ALA A 53 6.18 5.39 -2.09
C ALA A 53 6.86 4.36 -3.01
N GLN A 54 7.50 4.81 -4.10
CA GLN A 54 8.15 3.94 -5.08
C GLN A 54 9.68 3.93 -4.98
N GLY A 55 10.27 5.08 -4.65
CA GLY A 55 11.70 5.32 -4.65
C GLY A 55 12.40 4.89 -3.37
N ILE A 56 11.69 4.84 -2.23
CA ILE A 56 12.25 4.41 -0.95
C ILE A 56 11.63 3.09 -0.55
N LYS A 57 12.42 2.03 -0.68
CA LYS A 57 12.01 0.65 -0.43
C LYS A 57 12.51 0.19 0.95
N PRO A 58 11.62 -0.09 1.92
CA PRO A 58 12.01 -0.49 3.27
C PRO A 58 12.98 -1.68 3.31
N GLU A 59 12.84 -2.64 2.40
CA GLU A 59 13.66 -3.84 2.36
C GLU A 59 15.17 -3.56 2.23
N TYR A 60 15.56 -2.49 1.54
CA TYR A 60 16.97 -2.09 1.46
C TYR A 60 17.42 -1.34 2.71
N LEU A 61 16.55 -0.51 3.30
CA LEU A 61 16.83 0.16 4.55
C LEU A 61 17.00 -0.85 5.69
N HIS A 62 16.20 -1.91 5.68
CA HIS A 62 16.29 -2.98 6.67
C HIS A 62 17.67 -3.63 6.70
N GLN A 63 18.21 -3.91 5.51
CA GLN A 63 19.54 -4.51 5.35
C GLN A 63 20.68 -3.55 5.74
N ILE A 64 20.57 -2.28 5.35
CA ILE A 64 21.66 -1.29 5.53
C ILE A 64 21.71 -0.77 6.97
N LEU A 65 20.55 -0.58 7.60
CA LEU A 65 20.42 0.05 8.91
C LEU A 65 20.27 -0.95 10.05
N ASP A 66 20.21 -2.26 9.75
CA ASP A 66 19.90 -3.33 10.71
C ASP A 66 18.58 -3.06 11.47
N ARG A 67 17.52 -2.81 10.70
CA ARG A 67 16.17 -2.51 11.21
C ARG A 67 15.14 -3.37 10.49
N ASP A 68 14.01 -3.64 11.12
CA ASP A 68 12.87 -4.33 10.51
C ASP A 68 11.56 -3.53 10.64
N ASP A 69 11.62 -2.37 11.29
CA ASP A 69 10.44 -1.60 11.70
C ASP A 69 10.10 -0.41 10.79
N VAL A 70 10.89 -0.19 9.73
CA VAL A 70 10.64 0.90 8.77
C VAL A 70 9.47 0.54 7.87
N PHE A 71 8.43 1.39 7.88
CA PHE A 71 7.21 1.17 7.10
C PHE A 71 6.96 2.31 6.10
N ASN A 72 6.64 1.97 4.85
CA ASN A 72 6.33 2.98 3.83
C ASN A 72 4.86 3.45 3.94
N TYR A 73 4.67 4.68 4.42
CA TYR A 73 3.38 5.32 4.62
C TYR A 73 3.20 6.59 3.76
N ALA A 74 3.96 6.69 2.67
CA ALA A 74 3.85 7.77 1.68
C ALA A 74 2.67 7.50 0.74
N PHE A 75 1.86 8.49 0.38
CA PHE A 75 0.66 8.31 -0.47
C PHE A 75 0.83 8.94 -1.84
N GLN A 76 -0.02 8.66 -2.81
CA GLN A 76 -0.04 9.47 -4.02
C GLN A 76 -0.66 10.84 -3.71
N LEU A 77 -0.18 11.92 -4.35
CA LEU A 77 -0.64 13.28 -4.08
C LEU A 77 -2.18 13.45 -4.14
N PRO A 78 -2.90 12.87 -5.13
CA PRO A 78 -4.37 12.97 -5.16
C PRO A 78 -5.06 12.18 -4.04
N SER A 79 -4.39 11.17 -3.47
CA SER A 79 -4.97 10.27 -2.47
C SER A 79 -4.79 10.80 -1.03
N SER A 80 -3.67 11.46 -0.75
CA SER A 80 -3.42 12.07 0.55
C SER A 80 -2.43 13.23 0.40
N PRO A 81 -2.90 14.43 0.03
CA PRO A 81 -2.06 15.62 0.04
C PRO A 81 -1.68 15.98 1.49
N TYR A 82 -0.59 16.73 1.65
CA TYR A 82 -0.23 17.25 2.96
C TYR A 82 -1.35 18.13 3.52
N GLY A 83 -1.71 17.88 4.78
CA GLY A 83 -2.81 18.57 5.45
C GLY A 83 -3.30 17.82 6.67
N GLU A 84 -4.37 18.33 7.28
CA GLU A 84 -4.92 17.83 8.54
C GLU A 84 -5.34 16.35 8.45
N VAL A 85 -5.95 15.94 7.33
CA VAL A 85 -6.40 14.56 7.14
C VAL A 85 -5.21 13.59 7.14
N TYR A 86 -4.15 13.91 6.39
CA TYR A 86 -2.96 13.06 6.34
C TYR A 86 -2.25 13.05 7.69
N LEU A 87 -2.11 14.20 8.35
CA LEU A 87 -1.52 14.31 9.68
C LEU A 87 -2.27 13.47 10.72
N ASN A 88 -3.61 13.52 10.70
CA ASN A 88 -4.45 12.71 11.59
C ASN A 88 -4.30 11.21 11.29
N SER A 89 -4.14 10.84 10.02
CA SER A 89 -3.90 9.45 9.63
C SER A 89 -2.52 8.96 10.09
N ILE A 90 -1.46 9.76 9.92
CA ILE A 90 -0.11 9.49 10.43
C ILE A 90 -0.16 9.30 11.95
N SER A 91 -0.82 10.22 12.66
CA SER A 91 -0.95 10.16 14.12
C SER A 91 -1.62 8.88 14.59
N LYS A 92 -2.66 8.41 13.89
CA LYS A 92 -3.33 7.12 14.17
C LYS A 92 -2.43 5.92 13.87
N LYS A 93 -1.60 6.02 12.83
CA LYS A 93 -0.69 4.94 12.43
C LYS A 93 0.51 4.79 13.36
N LEU A 94 0.90 5.86 14.05
CA LEU A 94 2.06 5.83 14.96
C LEU A 94 1.74 5.13 16.28
N LYS A 95 2.65 4.24 16.70
CA LYS A 95 2.61 3.63 18.03
C LYS A 95 2.87 4.71 19.09
N PRO A 96 1.97 4.91 20.07
CA PRO A 96 2.21 5.85 21.15
C PRO A 96 3.44 5.41 21.98
N ASN A 97 4.20 6.39 22.49
CA ASN A 97 5.40 6.17 23.31
C ASN A 97 6.52 5.35 22.64
N SER A 98 6.55 5.31 21.30
CA SER A 98 7.65 4.70 20.57
C SER A 98 8.95 5.46 20.86
N LYS A 99 10.01 4.71 21.22
CA LYS A 99 11.35 5.24 21.46
C LYS A 99 12.23 4.88 20.25
N SER A 100 13.09 5.78 19.82
CA SER A 100 14.04 5.56 18.71
C SER A 100 13.38 5.25 17.34
N GLY A 101 12.27 5.91 17.05
CA GLY A 101 11.64 5.85 15.72
C GLY A 101 12.52 6.47 14.64
N PHE A 102 12.48 5.90 13.44
CA PHE A 102 13.17 6.37 12.25
C PHE A 102 12.17 6.95 11.26
N PHE A 103 12.40 8.20 10.83
CA PHE A 103 11.47 8.91 9.97
C PHE A 103 12.19 9.47 8.75
N ILE A 104 11.61 9.20 7.58
CA ILE A 104 11.95 9.90 6.35
C ILE A 104 10.72 10.73 5.98
N LEU A 105 10.90 12.04 5.88
CA LEU A 105 9.87 12.98 5.47
C LEU A 105 10.35 13.70 4.21
N ASP A 106 9.65 13.50 3.11
CA ASP A 106 9.85 14.35 1.92
C ASP A 106 8.97 15.60 2.00
N VAL A 107 9.58 16.76 1.77
CA VAL A 107 8.88 18.04 1.67
C VAL A 107 9.33 18.70 0.40
N ASN A 108 8.41 18.88 -0.54
CA ASN A 108 8.70 19.53 -1.81
C ASN A 108 7.59 20.54 -2.16
N PRO A 109 7.87 21.56 -2.98
CA PRO A 109 6.94 22.65 -3.24
C PRO A 109 5.73 22.27 -4.10
N TRP A 110 5.68 21.04 -4.62
CA TRP A 110 4.60 20.54 -5.46
C TRP A 110 3.59 19.69 -4.68
N THR A 111 3.74 19.59 -3.35
CA THR A 111 3.03 18.63 -2.50
C THR A 111 2.57 19.23 -1.19
#